data_AF-A0A2S6AWL5-F1
#
_entry.id   AF-A0A2S6AWL5-F1
#
_cell.length_a   1.000
_cell.length_b   1.000
_cell.length_c   1.000
_cell.angle_alpha   90.00
_cell.angle_beta   90.00
_cell.angle_gamma   90.00
#
_symmetry.space_group_name_H-M   'P 1'
#
loop_
_entity.id
_entity.type
_entity.pdbx_description
1 polymer ?
#
loop_
_entity_poly.entity_id
_entity_poly.type
_entity_poly.pdbx_seq_one_letter_code
_entity_poly.pdbx_strand_id
1 'polypeptide(L)'
;MRAKSSHNLPTDSTLLRNWRRWESGESRPDDFYAPIIAAAFDTVTAAFFPKARPNRDDELLSSTGMDTLEFIGRLRMSDISSATLDAIRITAERLCCEYPFADPHELHTEGTAWLRRITSLLDGRLTLAQHREVLVLAGWVALLVGCVDYDLGRRTAAEATRRAALSLGQEADHPEIVGWGAEMAAWFAITQGNYRGAIDVAESALDNCRGMGVGVQLAAQQAKAWARIGDREAMERALERGRDILRQLDNPANLDNHFVVDAQKFDFYAMDCCRVAGDDRPAEAYARQVIRGATGLDGTVRQPMRVSEAQLTLAVVAVRDRDLELAVDEAMRAFEGKRRSLPSLLWIAGEAAREMIERYPSDPRTRTYLEQLRVLSMS
;
A
#
# COMPACT_ATOMS: atom_id res chain seq x y z
N MET A 1 53.44 44.01 1.38
CA MET A 1 52.09 44.46 1.81
C MET A 1 52.05 45.82 2.51
N ARG A 2 52.91 46.16 3.50
CA ARG A 2 52.84 47.45 4.23
C ARG A 2 53.10 48.72 3.39
N ALA A 3 53.83 48.63 2.28
CA ALA A 3 54.18 49.80 1.46
C ALA A 3 53.08 50.28 0.49
N LYS A 4 51.91 49.61 0.44
CA LYS A 4 50.86 49.87 -0.57
C LYS A 4 49.43 49.94 -0.02
N SER A 5 49.24 50.00 1.31
CA SER A 5 47.90 49.99 1.94
C SER A 5 47.60 51.33 2.63
N SER A 6 46.41 51.89 2.37
CA SER A 6 45.86 53.06 3.07
C SER A 6 45.14 52.71 4.38
N HIS A 7 45.09 51.42 4.74
CA HIS A 7 44.37 50.89 5.90
C HIS A 7 45.32 50.07 6.80
N ASN A 8 45.04 50.04 8.12
CA ASN A 8 45.73 49.20 9.08
C ASN A 8 45.59 47.73 8.68
N LEU A 9 46.71 47.10 8.35
CA LEU A 9 46.73 45.69 7.97
C LEU A 9 46.51 44.80 9.21
N PRO A 10 45.74 43.69 9.09
CA PRO A 10 45.61 42.70 10.14
C PRO A 10 46.95 42.13 10.57
N THR A 11 47.01 41.57 11.78
CA THR A 11 48.20 40.84 12.25
C THR A 11 48.44 39.59 11.42
N ASP A 12 49.69 39.20 11.25
CA ASP A 12 50.11 37.99 10.52
C ASP A 12 49.42 36.73 11.07
N SER A 13 49.19 36.67 12.38
CA SER A 13 48.45 35.59 13.05
C SER A 13 47.00 35.45 12.59
N THR A 14 46.34 36.58 12.28
CA THR A 14 44.94 36.59 11.84
C THR A 14 44.82 36.15 10.39
N LEU A 15 45.76 36.58 9.53
CA LEU A 15 45.84 36.15 8.14
C LEU A 15 46.13 34.65 8.02
N LEU A 16 47.09 34.13 8.81
CA LEU A 16 47.45 32.72 8.83
C LEU A 16 46.27 31.83 9.29
N ARG A 17 45.50 32.30 10.28
CA ARG A 17 44.31 31.58 10.76
C ARG A 17 43.22 31.48 9.68
N ASN A 18 42.92 32.59 9.00
CA ASN A 18 41.93 32.59 7.92
C ASN A 18 42.36 31.75 6.72
N TRP A 19 43.66 31.74 6.40
CA TRP A 19 44.22 30.83 5.39
C TRP A 19 43.99 29.36 5.76
N ARG A 20 44.38 28.96 6.97
CA ARG A 20 44.24 27.56 7.43
C ARG A 20 42.79 27.07 7.44
N ARG A 21 41.85 27.93 7.82
CA ARG A 21 40.40 27.62 7.78
C ARG A 21 39.86 27.43 6.37
N TRP A 22 40.42 28.13 5.40
CA TRP A 22 40.06 27.94 4.01
C TRP A 22 40.66 26.65 3.45
N GLU A 23 41.94 26.40 3.72
CA GLU A 23 42.65 25.19 3.29
C GLU A 23 42.01 23.91 3.87
N SER A 24 41.44 23.98 5.08
CA SER A 24 40.69 22.88 5.69
C SER A 24 39.23 22.75 5.22
N GLY A 25 38.73 23.70 4.41
CA GLY A 25 37.34 23.75 3.97
C GLY A 25 36.32 24.22 5.01
N GLU A 26 36.78 24.68 6.19
CA GLU A 26 35.91 25.15 7.29
C GLU A 26 35.19 26.45 6.93
N SER A 27 35.88 27.39 6.26
CA SER A 27 35.28 28.67 5.86
C SER A 27 36.06 29.37 4.75
N ARG A 28 35.37 30.04 3.83
CA ARG A 28 35.99 30.91 2.83
C ARG A 28 36.32 32.30 3.42
N PRO A 29 37.49 32.89 3.13
CA PRO A 29 37.82 34.25 3.58
C PRO A 29 36.86 35.27 2.95
N ASP A 30 36.46 36.25 3.76
CA ASP A 30 35.56 37.33 3.33
C ASP A 30 36.22 38.32 2.37
N ASP A 31 35.45 39.29 1.89
CA ASP A 31 35.90 40.31 0.93
C ASP A 31 37.02 41.21 1.49
N PHE A 32 37.23 41.23 2.81
CA PHE A 32 38.31 41.96 3.43
C PHE A 32 39.62 41.15 3.47
N TYR A 33 39.56 39.87 3.86
CA TYR A 33 40.75 39.02 3.97
C TYR A 33 41.19 38.41 2.63
N ALA A 34 40.28 38.10 1.71
CA ALA A 34 40.60 37.43 0.45
C ALA A 34 41.57 38.22 -0.46
N PRO A 35 41.45 39.55 -0.62
CA PRO A 35 42.42 40.35 -1.38
C PRO A 35 43.80 40.43 -0.71
N ILE A 36 43.83 40.48 0.63
CA ILE A 36 45.08 40.58 1.40
C ILE A 36 45.86 39.26 1.30
N ILE A 37 45.16 38.12 1.39
CA ILE A 37 45.76 36.79 1.21
C ILE A 37 46.32 36.66 -0.21
N ALA A 38 45.56 37.02 -1.25
CA ALA A 38 46.03 36.94 -2.63
C ALA A 38 47.26 37.82 -2.89
N ALA A 39 47.27 39.04 -2.34
CA ALA A 39 48.41 39.95 -2.40
C ALA A 39 49.67 39.42 -1.68
N ALA A 40 49.52 38.49 -0.73
CA ALA A 40 50.66 37.84 -0.07
C ALA A 40 51.44 36.90 -1.00
N PHE A 41 50.77 36.36 -2.03
CA PHE A 41 51.33 35.41 -2.99
C PHE A 41 51.49 36.01 -4.40
N ASP A 42 51.49 37.35 -4.51
CA ASP A 42 51.57 38.09 -5.78
C ASP A 42 50.58 37.58 -6.85
N THR A 43 49.35 37.26 -6.42
CA THR A 43 48.29 36.79 -7.32
C THR A 43 46.99 37.58 -7.15
N VAL A 44 46.03 37.33 -8.03
CA VAL A 44 44.69 37.93 -7.98
C VAL A 44 43.76 37.10 -7.11
N THR A 45 42.82 37.74 -6.42
CA THR A 45 41.85 37.08 -5.53
C THR A 45 41.12 35.92 -6.21
N ALA A 46 40.80 36.05 -7.50
CA ALA A 46 40.11 35.03 -8.27
C ALA A 46 40.93 33.74 -8.49
N ALA A 47 42.26 33.77 -8.33
CA ALA A 47 43.11 32.59 -8.49
C ALA A 47 42.97 31.61 -7.33
N PHE A 48 42.84 32.11 -6.09
CA PHE A 48 42.56 31.28 -4.91
C PHE A 48 41.07 31.17 -4.60
N PHE A 49 40.34 32.24 -4.84
CA PHE A 49 38.93 32.38 -4.48
C PHE A 49 38.14 32.73 -5.74
N PRO A 50 37.98 31.80 -6.69
CA PRO A 50 37.14 32.05 -7.86
C PRO A 50 35.76 32.44 -7.36
N LYS A 51 35.24 33.58 -7.83
CA LYS A 51 33.81 33.89 -7.64
C LYS A 51 33.05 32.73 -8.26
N ALA A 52 32.11 32.14 -7.51
CA ALA A 52 31.23 31.13 -8.09
C ALA A 52 30.71 31.71 -9.40
N ARG A 53 30.90 31.00 -10.51
CA ARG A 53 30.28 31.43 -11.77
C ARG A 53 28.79 31.50 -11.47
N PRO A 54 28.14 32.66 -11.61
CA PRO A 54 26.69 32.69 -11.63
C PRO A 54 26.29 31.67 -12.68
N ASN A 55 25.40 30.74 -12.33
CA ASN A 55 24.79 29.94 -13.37
C ASN A 55 24.18 30.95 -14.36
N ARG A 56 24.39 30.79 -15.66
CA ARG A 56 23.99 31.82 -16.64
C ARG A 56 22.49 32.12 -16.56
N ASP A 57 21.73 31.17 -16.01
CA ASP A 57 20.33 31.27 -15.63
C ASP A 57 20.10 32.23 -14.43
N ASP A 58 20.95 32.23 -13.40
CA ASP A 58 20.85 33.15 -12.24
C ASP A 58 21.12 34.63 -12.62
N GLU A 59 22.00 34.87 -13.60
CA GLU A 59 22.35 36.23 -14.06
C GLU A 59 21.26 36.82 -14.99
N LEU A 60 20.58 35.95 -15.75
CA LEU A 60 19.37 36.30 -16.50
C LEU A 60 18.16 36.53 -15.58
N LEU A 61 18.06 35.77 -14.48
CA LEU A 61 16.99 35.93 -13.49
C LEU A 61 17.15 37.18 -12.62
N SER A 62 18.38 37.55 -12.24
CA SER A 62 18.64 38.73 -11.39
C SER A 62 18.66 40.08 -12.14
N SER A 63 18.87 40.08 -13.46
CA SER A 63 18.90 41.30 -14.28
C SER A 63 17.52 41.79 -14.75
N THR A 64 16.50 40.94 -14.63
CA THR A 64 15.10 41.33 -14.82
C THR A 64 14.46 41.39 -13.45
N GLY A 65 14.00 42.55 -12.99
CA GLY A 65 13.28 42.68 -11.71
C GLY A 65 11.96 41.90 -11.71
N MET A 66 12.03 40.57 -11.58
CA MET A 66 10.90 39.64 -11.59
C MET A 66 11.11 38.59 -10.51
N ASP A 67 10.74 38.97 -9.28
CA ASP A 67 10.48 38.03 -8.17
C ASP A 67 9.62 36.84 -8.63
N THR A 68 8.74 37.05 -9.63
CA THR A 68 7.88 36.03 -10.20
C THR A 68 8.60 34.97 -11.04
N LEU A 69 9.64 35.33 -11.82
CA LEU A 69 10.35 34.35 -12.66
C LEU A 69 11.37 33.53 -11.85
N GLU A 70 12.04 34.15 -10.89
CA GLU A 70 12.90 33.44 -9.92
C GLU A 70 12.07 32.46 -9.08
N PHE A 71 10.89 32.88 -8.63
CA PHE A 71 9.93 32.03 -7.93
C PHE A 71 9.48 30.84 -8.79
N ILE A 72 9.10 31.08 -10.06
CA ILE A 72 8.73 30.00 -11.00
C ILE A 72 9.91 29.07 -11.26
N GLY A 73 11.13 29.60 -11.37
CA GLY A 73 12.35 28.81 -11.53
C GLY A 73 12.57 27.85 -10.36
N ARG A 74 12.47 28.36 -9.12
CA ARG A 74 12.58 27.55 -7.90
C ARG A 74 11.49 26.49 -7.78
N LEU A 75 10.25 26.80 -8.19
CA LEU A 75 9.14 25.84 -8.20
C LEU A 75 9.34 24.67 -9.16
N ARG A 76 10.19 24.83 -10.19
CA ARG A 76 10.47 23.81 -11.21
C ARG A 76 11.73 23.01 -10.93
N MET A 77 12.53 23.38 -9.92
CA MET A 77 13.72 22.63 -9.56
C MET A 77 13.33 21.30 -8.93
N SER A 78 13.90 20.23 -9.44
CA SER A 78 13.74 18.88 -8.89
C SER A 78 15.07 18.16 -8.90
N ASP A 79 15.36 17.48 -7.80
CA ASP A 79 16.50 16.57 -7.69
C ASP A 79 16.18 15.18 -8.27
N ILE A 80 14.94 14.97 -8.77
CA ILE A 80 14.44 13.68 -9.27
C ILE A 80 14.05 13.76 -10.74
N SER A 81 14.57 12.81 -11.52
CA SER A 81 14.20 12.62 -12.92
C SER A 81 12.83 11.94 -13.08
N SER A 82 12.11 12.24 -14.16
CA SER A 82 10.85 11.56 -14.49
C SER A 82 11.02 10.04 -14.63
N ALA A 83 12.14 9.59 -15.20
CA ALA A 83 12.45 8.17 -15.35
C ALA A 83 12.54 7.44 -14.00
N THR A 84 12.99 8.11 -12.94
CA THR A 84 13.02 7.55 -11.59
C THR A 84 11.60 7.35 -11.05
N LEU A 85 10.71 8.33 -11.24
CA LEU A 85 9.31 8.22 -10.81
C LEU A 85 8.56 7.14 -11.61
N ASP A 86 8.79 7.06 -12.91
CA ASP A 86 8.21 6.01 -13.76
C ASP A 86 8.67 4.61 -13.31
N ALA A 87 9.95 4.44 -12.97
CA ALA A 87 10.46 3.17 -12.46
C ALA A 87 9.82 2.75 -11.12
N ILE A 88 9.58 3.73 -10.23
CA ILE A 88 8.88 3.48 -8.97
C ILE A 88 7.42 3.11 -9.22
N ARG A 89 6.74 3.79 -10.16
CA ARG A 89 5.37 3.49 -10.54
C ARG A 89 5.23 2.06 -11.06
N ILE A 90 6.10 1.67 -11.98
CA ILE A 90 6.15 0.30 -12.53
C ILE A 90 6.38 -0.73 -11.41
N THR A 91 7.26 -0.39 -10.45
CA THR A 91 7.56 -1.30 -9.35
C THR A 91 6.39 -1.42 -8.37
N ALA A 92 5.73 -0.31 -8.02
CA ALA A 92 4.55 -0.33 -7.17
C ALA A 92 3.42 -1.17 -7.79
N GLU A 93 3.18 -1.01 -9.10
CA GLU A 93 2.22 -1.81 -9.85
C GLU A 93 2.58 -3.31 -9.81
N ARG A 94 3.84 -3.66 -10.11
CA ARG A 94 4.33 -5.05 -10.05
C ARG A 94 4.07 -5.68 -8.69
N LEU A 95 4.42 -5.00 -7.61
CA LEU A 95 4.24 -5.50 -6.26
C LEU A 95 2.75 -5.75 -5.92
N CYS A 96 1.85 -4.89 -6.42
CA CYS A 96 0.41 -5.06 -6.26
C CYS A 96 -0.15 -6.25 -7.08
N CYS A 97 0.43 -6.52 -8.25
CA CYS A 97 0.11 -7.70 -9.08
C CYS A 97 0.63 -9.01 -8.48
N GLU A 98 1.77 -8.97 -7.80
CA GLU A 98 2.39 -10.15 -7.18
C GLU A 98 1.73 -10.56 -5.86
N TYR A 99 1.01 -9.63 -5.21
CA TYR A 99 0.32 -9.84 -3.92
C TYR A 99 -0.47 -11.16 -3.79
N PRO A 100 -1.26 -11.60 -4.79
CA PRO A 100 -2.07 -12.81 -4.66
C PRO A 100 -1.27 -14.09 -4.49
N PHE A 101 -0.03 -14.17 -5.01
CA PHE A 101 0.70 -15.43 -5.16
C PHE A 101 2.14 -15.42 -4.62
N ALA A 102 2.80 -14.26 -4.52
CA ALA A 102 4.16 -14.17 -4.02
C ALA A 102 4.29 -14.61 -2.55
N ASP A 103 5.49 -15.03 -2.14
CA ASP A 103 5.76 -15.32 -0.73
C ASP A 103 5.54 -14.05 0.11
N PRO A 104 4.74 -14.09 1.18
CA PRO A 104 4.38 -12.90 1.93
C PRO A 104 5.57 -12.29 2.69
N HIS A 105 6.60 -13.06 3.06
CA HIS A 105 7.78 -12.51 3.74
C HIS A 105 8.71 -11.79 2.78
N GLU A 106 8.91 -12.36 1.58
CA GLU A 106 9.68 -11.71 0.51
C GLU A 106 8.99 -10.43 0.06
N LEU A 107 7.68 -10.50 -0.22
CA LEU A 107 6.89 -9.34 -0.64
C LEU A 107 6.85 -8.25 0.42
N HIS A 108 6.71 -8.60 1.70
CA HIS A 108 6.79 -7.64 2.80
C HIS A 108 8.16 -6.96 2.87
N THR A 109 9.24 -7.74 2.75
CA THR A 109 10.62 -7.23 2.81
C THR A 109 10.88 -6.25 1.68
N GLU A 110 10.51 -6.63 0.46
CA GLU A 110 10.66 -5.77 -0.71
C GLU A 110 9.76 -4.52 -0.62
N GLY A 111 8.47 -4.68 -0.29
CA GLY A 111 7.53 -3.56 -0.17
C GLY A 111 7.97 -2.54 0.88
N THR A 112 8.47 -3.01 2.04
CA THR A 112 9.01 -2.12 3.09
C THR A 112 10.28 -1.40 2.63
N ALA A 113 11.17 -2.09 1.89
CA ALA A 113 12.37 -1.47 1.34
C ALA A 113 12.02 -0.37 0.32
N TRP A 114 11.05 -0.62 -0.56
CA TRP A 114 10.55 0.38 -1.49
C TRP A 114 9.86 1.55 -0.79
N LEU A 115 9.03 1.29 0.22
CA LEU A 115 8.40 2.36 0.99
C LEU A 115 9.46 3.30 1.59
N ARG A 116 10.51 2.75 2.22
CA ARG A 116 11.64 3.54 2.74
C ARG A 116 12.34 4.35 1.64
N ARG A 117 12.58 3.72 0.48
CA ARG A 117 13.22 4.39 -0.66
C ARG A 117 12.37 5.54 -1.18
N ILE A 118 11.07 5.34 -1.34
CA ILE A 118 10.12 6.38 -1.78
C ILE A 118 10.09 7.51 -0.75
N THR A 119 10.04 7.21 0.55
CA THR A 119 10.04 8.26 1.58
C THR A 119 11.33 9.07 1.59
N SER A 120 12.50 8.46 1.31
CA SER A 120 13.77 9.20 1.22
C SER A 120 13.83 10.20 0.05
N LEU A 121 12.93 10.07 -0.94
CA LEU A 121 12.83 11.06 -2.02
C LEU A 121 12.29 12.40 -1.53
N LEU A 122 11.55 12.41 -0.41
CA LEU A 122 11.01 13.62 0.20
C LEU A 122 12.11 14.48 0.86
N ASP A 123 13.31 13.93 1.07
CA ASP A 123 14.46 14.68 1.59
C ASP A 123 15.11 15.59 0.53
N GLY A 124 14.79 15.38 -0.75
CA GLY A 124 15.27 16.18 -1.88
C GLY A 124 14.34 17.32 -2.28
N ARG A 125 14.81 18.20 -3.18
CA ARG A 125 13.94 19.22 -3.79
C ARG A 125 13.00 18.56 -4.78
N LEU A 126 11.70 18.77 -4.60
CA LEU A 126 10.65 18.30 -5.49
C LEU A 126 9.78 19.46 -5.93
N THR A 127 9.31 19.38 -7.17
CA THR A 127 8.15 20.20 -7.57
C THR A 127 6.92 19.74 -6.81
N LEU A 128 5.90 20.60 -6.66
CA LEU A 128 4.65 20.25 -5.99
C LEU A 128 3.97 19.01 -6.63
N ALA A 129 4.00 18.92 -7.96
CA ALA A 129 3.43 17.79 -8.69
C ALA A 129 4.15 16.48 -8.35
N GLN A 130 5.49 16.49 -8.32
CA GLN A 130 6.28 15.32 -7.96
C GLN A 130 6.15 14.97 -6.48
N HIS A 131 6.04 15.97 -5.59
CA HIS A 131 5.77 15.72 -4.18
C HIS A 131 4.45 14.96 -4.00
N ARG A 132 3.37 15.43 -4.63
CA ARG A 132 2.07 14.74 -4.63
C ARG A 132 2.19 13.33 -5.21
N GLU A 133 2.89 13.16 -6.32
CA GLU A 133 3.09 11.86 -6.95
C GLU A 133 3.87 10.88 -6.04
N VAL A 134 4.93 11.34 -5.37
CA VAL A 134 5.69 10.54 -4.40
C VAL A 134 4.80 10.09 -3.24
N LEU A 135 3.93 10.96 -2.73
CA LEU A 135 2.96 10.59 -1.69
C LEU A 135 1.95 9.53 -2.18
N VAL A 136 1.45 9.65 -3.43
CA VAL A 136 0.57 8.66 -4.05
C VAL A 136 1.27 7.30 -4.16
N LEU A 137 2.50 7.27 -4.67
CA LEU A 137 3.30 6.05 -4.80
C LEU A 137 3.59 5.41 -3.44
N ALA A 138 3.95 6.23 -2.44
CA ALA A 138 4.12 5.76 -1.06
C ALA A 138 2.81 5.19 -0.49
N GLY A 139 1.67 5.83 -0.77
CA GLY A 139 0.35 5.38 -0.33
C GLY A 139 -0.02 4.01 -0.88
N TRP A 140 0.18 3.77 -2.18
CA TRP A 140 -0.06 2.45 -2.79
C TRP A 140 0.82 1.35 -2.22
N VAL A 141 2.12 1.61 -2.06
CA VAL A 141 3.05 0.63 -1.46
C VAL A 141 2.71 0.41 0.02
N ALA A 142 2.29 1.45 0.75
CA ALA A 142 1.86 1.32 2.13
C ALA A 142 0.57 0.48 2.27
N LEU A 143 -0.43 0.67 1.39
CA LEU A 143 -1.62 -0.19 1.37
C LEU A 143 -1.22 -1.66 1.17
N LEU A 144 -0.36 -1.93 0.19
CA LEU A 144 0.15 -3.28 -0.07
C LEU A 144 0.85 -3.87 1.16
N VAL A 145 1.80 -3.15 1.75
CA VAL A 145 2.54 -3.61 2.94
C VAL A 145 1.56 -3.88 4.09
N GLY A 146 0.55 -3.04 4.28
CA GLY A 146 -0.48 -3.24 5.30
C GLY A 146 -1.32 -4.49 5.05
N CYS A 147 -1.66 -4.81 3.80
CA CYS A 147 -2.33 -6.07 3.46
C CYS A 147 -1.46 -7.28 3.81
N VAL A 148 -0.17 -7.23 3.47
CA VAL A 148 0.77 -8.32 3.76
C VAL A 148 1.04 -8.48 5.26
N ASP A 149 1.18 -7.37 6.01
CA ASP A 149 1.26 -7.39 7.46
C ASP A 149 0.04 -8.09 8.07
N TYR A 150 -1.14 -7.80 7.55
CA TYR A 150 -2.36 -8.43 8.04
C TYR A 150 -2.40 -9.91 7.71
N ASP A 151 -2.02 -10.30 6.50
CA ASP A 151 -1.95 -11.69 6.08
C ASP A 151 -0.99 -12.52 6.94
N LEU A 152 0.11 -11.91 7.39
CA LEU A 152 1.08 -12.48 8.33
C LEU A 152 0.61 -12.46 9.79
N GLY A 153 -0.60 -11.98 10.08
CA GLY A 153 -1.15 -11.89 11.43
C GLY A 153 -0.62 -10.72 12.27
N ARG A 154 0.17 -9.81 11.70
CA ARG A 154 0.80 -8.67 12.39
C ARG A 154 -0.17 -7.48 12.53
N ARG A 155 -1.27 -7.70 13.24
CA ARG A 155 -2.41 -6.75 13.32
C ARG A 155 -2.02 -5.31 13.67
N THR A 156 -1.15 -5.12 14.66
CA THR A 156 -0.70 -3.78 15.07
C THR A 156 0.10 -3.08 13.98
N ALA A 157 0.99 -3.80 13.28
CA ALA A 157 1.76 -3.26 12.17
C ALA A 157 0.83 -2.94 10.99
N ALA A 158 -0.06 -3.85 10.64
CA ALA A 158 -1.04 -3.67 9.57
C ALA A 158 -1.90 -2.41 9.80
N GLU A 159 -2.40 -2.19 11.01
CA GLU A 159 -3.19 -1.01 11.36
C GLU A 159 -2.38 0.28 11.32
N ALA A 160 -1.13 0.25 11.79
CA ALA A 160 -0.23 1.41 11.70
C ALA A 160 0.07 1.79 10.24
N THR A 161 0.41 0.80 9.41
CA THR A 161 0.70 0.99 7.99
C THR A 161 -0.55 1.45 7.22
N ARG A 162 -1.73 0.87 7.51
CA ARG A 162 -3.02 1.31 6.95
C ARG A 162 -3.32 2.77 7.27
N ARG A 163 -3.11 3.21 8.52
CA ARG A 163 -3.30 4.61 8.92
C ARG A 163 -2.31 5.54 8.24
N ALA A 164 -1.06 5.11 8.04
CA ALA A 164 -0.08 5.87 7.27
C ALA A 164 -0.53 6.02 5.81
N ALA A 165 -0.99 4.95 5.16
CA ALA A 165 -1.52 4.99 3.80
C ALA A 165 -2.72 5.94 3.66
N LEU A 166 -3.65 5.90 4.63
CA LEU A 166 -4.78 6.83 4.69
C LEU A 166 -4.31 8.29 4.76
N SER A 167 -3.34 8.59 5.64
CA SER A 167 -2.77 9.93 5.77
C SER A 167 -2.08 10.37 4.48
N LEU A 168 -1.30 9.49 3.83
CA LEU A 168 -0.65 9.77 2.55
C LEU A 168 -1.69 10.08 1.45
N GLY A 169 -2.77 9.31 1.40
CA GLY A 169 -3.88 9.56 0.46
C GLY A 169 -4.59 10.89 0.72
N GLN A 170 -4.76 11.29 1.98
CA GLN A 170 -5.35 12.59 2.34
C GLN A 170 -4.43 13.76 1.96
N GLU A 171 -3.15 13.70 2.32
CA GLU A 171 -2.16 14.73 1.98
C GLU A 171 -1.94 14.83 0.46
N ALA A 172 -2.05 13.72 -0.25
CA ALA A 172 -1.99 13.67 -1.70
C ALA A 172 -3.33 13.97 -2.40
N ASP A 173 -4.41 14.22 -1.64
CA ASP A 173 -5.77 14.41 -2.15
C ASP A 173 -6.12 13.32 -3.20
N HIS A 174 -5.85 12.06 -2.85
CA HIS A 174 -6.03 10.88 -3.68
C HIS A 174 -7.13 9.98 -3.10
N PRO A 175 -8.40 10.16 -3.53
CA PRO A 175 -9.56 9.55 -2.87
C PRO A 175 -9.55 8.03 -2.91
N GLU A 176 -8.96 7.42 -3.94
CA GLU A 176 -8.91 5.96 -4.06
C GLU A 176 -8.05 5.30 -2.97
N ILE A 177 -6.90 5.91 -2.61
CA ILE A 177 -6.02 5.40 -1.54
C ILE A 177 -6.73 5.53 -0.19
N VAL A 178 -7.44 6.64 0.02
CA VAL A 178 -8.28 6.87 1.20
C VAL A 178 -9.37 5.78 1.30
N GLY A 179 -10.04 5.49 0.18
CA GLY A 179 -11.03 4.43 0.09
C GLY A 179 -10.46 3.05 0.42
N TRP A 180 -9.28 2.71 -0.10
CA TRP A 180 -8.62 1.42 0.19
C TRP A 180 -8.18 1.32 1.64
N GLY A 181 -7.72 2.43 2.23
CA GLY A 181 -7.44 2.50 3.66
C GLY A 181 -8.68 2.28 4.55
N ALA A 182 -9.87 2.68 4.08
CA ALA A 182 -11.15 2.39 4.75
C ALA A 182 -11.60 0.94 4.51
N GLU A 183 -11.42 0.40 3.30
CA GLU A 183 -11.74 -0.99 2.98
C GLU A 183 -10.92 -1.96 3.84
N MET A 184 -9.62 -1.72 3.99
CA MET A 184 -8.77 -2.49 4.89
C MET A 184 -9.27 -2.41 6.34
N ALA A 185 -9.72 -1.25 6.81
CA ALA A 185 -10.28 -1.12 8.16
C ALA A 185 -11.56 -1.95 8.33
N ALA A 186 -12.44 -1.97 7.33
CA ALA A 186 -13.63 -2.82 7.33
C ALA A 186 -13.25 -4.32 7.33
N TRP A 187 -12.31 -4.73 6.46
CA TRP A 187 -11.79 -6.10 6.41
C TRP A 187 -11.17 -6.55 7.75
N PHE A 188 -10.34 -5.69 8.36
CA PHE A 188 -9.71 -5.97 9.65
C PHE A 188 -10.77 -6.12 10.75
N ALA A 189 -11.80 -5.26 10.75
CA ALA A 189 -12.88 -5.34 11.72
C ALA A 189 -13.70 -6.64 11.58
N ILE A 190 -14.06 -7.03 10.35
CA ILE A 190 -14.87 -8.24 10.10
C ILE A 190 -14.15 -9.50 10.56
N THR A 191 -12.88 -9.65 10.19
CA THR A 191 -12.07 -10.84 10.56
C THR A 191 -11.77 -10.92 12.05
N GLN A 192 -11.95 -9.82 12.79
CA GLN A 192 -11.88 -9.78 14.26
C GLN A 192 -13.25 -9.91 14.94
N GLY A 193 -14.33 -10.15 14.18
CA GLY A 193 -15.69 -10.28 14.69
C GLY A 193 -16.39 -8.94 15.00
N ASN A 194 -15.76 -7.80 14.70
CA ASN A 194 -16.37 -6.48 14.86
C ASN A 194 -17.21 -6.10 13.62
N TYR A 195 -18.34 -6.78 13.43
CA TYR A 195 -19.18 -6.59 12.25
C TYR A 195 -19.81 -5.20 12.19
N ARG A 196 -20.21 -4.63 13.34
CA ARG A 196 -20.76 -3.26 13.40
C ARG A 196 -19.72 -2.22 13.01
N GLY A 197 -18.51 -2.31 13.55
CA GLY A 197 -17.43 -1.39 13.17
C GLY A 197 -17.09 -1.46 11.68
N ALA A 198 -17.19 -2.63 11.07
CA ALA A 198 -17.01 -2.77 9.63
C ALA A 198 -18.10 -2.09 8.81
N ILE A 199 -19.36 -2.20 9.25
CA ILE A 199 -20.50 -1.51 8.64
C ILE A 199 -20.31 0.00 8.76
N ASP A 200 -20.00 0.51 9.96
CA ASP A 200 -19.81 1.94 10.21
C ASP A 200 -18.71 2.53 9.32
N VAL A 201 -17.57 1.83 9.22
CA VAL A 201 -16.46 2.23 8.34
C VAL A 201 -16.90 2.23 6.88
N ALA A 202 -17.54 1.16 6.41
CA ALA A 202 -17.98 1.07 5.03
C ALA A 202 -18.99 2.16 4.67
N GLU A 203 -19.99 2.41 5.52
CA GLU A 203 -20.99 3.45 5.32
C GLU A 203 -20.37 4.85 5.22
N SER A 204 -19.40 5.16 6.09
CA SER A 204 -18.73 6.46 6.08
C SER A 204 -17.89 6.73 4.83
N ALA A 205 -17.41 5.68 4.15
CA ALA A 205 -16.51 5.79 3.00
C ALA A 205 -17.22 5.66 1.64
N LEU A 206 -18.34 4.92 1.59
CA LEU A 206 -19.01 4.54 0.35
C LEU A 206 -19.42 5.74 -0.53
N ASP A 207 -19.89 6.83 0.06
CA ASP A 207 -20.32 8.00 -0.69
C ASP A 207 -19.17 8.68 -1.45
N ASN A 208 -17.97 8.69 -0.87
CA ASN A 208 -16.77 9.25 -1.49
C ASN A 208 -16.11 8.29 -2.51
N CYS A 209 -16.50 7.02 -2.49
CA CYS A 209 -15.96 5.97 -3.36
C CYS A 209 -16.93 5.59 -4.50
N ARG A 210 -17.96 6.40 -4.76
CA ARG A 210 -18.88 6.18 -5.88
C ARG A 210 -18.12 6.25 -7.19
N GLY A 211 -18.28 5.24 -8.04
CA GLY A 211 -17.57 5.13 -9.32
C GLY A 211 -16.11 4.67 -9.21
N MET A 212 -15.67 4.15 -8.06
CA MET A 212 -14.34 3.55 -7.88
C MET A 212 -14.44 2.06 -7.56
N GLY A 213 -13.43 1.28 -7.97
CA GLY A 213 -13.35 -0.16 -7.67
C GLY A 213 -13.44 -0.45 -6.17
N VAL A 214 -12.82 0.39 -5.34
CA VAL A 214 -12.89 0.24 -3.88
C VAL A 214 -14.30 0.39 -3.31
N GLY A 215 -15.17 1.19 -3.95
CA GLY A 215 -16.58 1.30 -3.56
C GLY A 215 -17.33 -0.03 -3.70
N VAL A 216 -17.00 -0.81 -4.73
CA VAL A 216 -17.54 -2.17 -4.93
C VAL A 216 -17.12 -3.07 -3.77
N GLN A 217 -15.84 -3.05 -3.39
CA GLN A 217 -15.32 -3.91 -2.33
C GLN A 217 -15.80 -3.48 -0.95
N LEU A 218 -15.92 -2.18 -0.67
CA LEU A 218 -16.54 -1.65 0.56
C LEU A 218 -17.98 -2.14 0.73
N ALA A 219 -18.79 -2.08 -0.34
CA ALA A 219 -20.16 -2.59 -0.32
C ALA A 219 -20.19 -4.10 -0.08
N ALA A 220 -19.22 -4.84 -0.63
CA ALA A 220 -19.07 -6.27 -0.40
C ALA A 220 -18.68 -6.61 1.05
N GLN A 221 -17.77 -5.85 1.67
CA GLN A 221 -17.43 -6.00 3.09
C GLN A 221 -18.65 -5.69 3.97
N GLN A 222 -19.40 -4.63 3.65
CA GLN A 222 -20.65 -4.31 4.34
C GLN A 222 -21.64 -5.47 4.27
N ALA A 223 -21.80 -6.10 3.09
CA ALA A 223 -22.65 -7.29 2.92
C ALA A 223 -22.17 -8.48 3.78
N LYS A 224 -20.86 -8.76 3.79
CA LYS A 224 -20.27 -9.83 4.62
C LYS A 224 -20.54 -9.63 6.11
N ALA A 225 -20.55 -8.39 6.58
CA ALA A 225 -20.87 -8.04 7.96
C ALA A 225 -22.37 -8.23 8.25
N TRP A 226 -23.26 -7.74 7.37
CA TRP A 226 -24.71 -7.92 7.52
C TRP A 226 -25.14 -9.39 7.51
N ALA A 227 -24.55 -10.20 6.64
CA ALA A 227 -24.78 -11.64 6.58
C ALA A 227 -24.53 -12.31 7.94
N ARG A 228 -23.46 -11.91 8.64
CA ARG A 228 -23.06 -12.47 9.94
C ARG A 228 -23.84 -11.92 11.13
N ILE A 229 -24.43 -10.74 10.98
CA ILE A 229 -25.44 -10.22 11.92
C ILE A 229 -26.78 -10.95 11.74
N GLY A 230 -27.04 -11.52 10.56
CA GLY A 230 -28.29 -12.20 10.21
C GLY A 230 -29.33 -11.29 9.55
N ASP A 231 -28.95 -10.07 9.16
CA ASP A 231 -29.83 -9.16 8.43
C ASP A 231 -29.70 -9.41 6.91
N ARG A 232 -30.54 -10.32 6.41
CA ARG A 232 -30.56 -10.72 4.99
C ARG A 232 -30.90 -9.56 4.07
N GLU A 233 -31.87 -8.71 4.42
CA GLU A 233 -32.26 -7.62 3.55
C GLU A 233 -31.16 -6.56 3.44
N ALA A 234 -30.48 -6.24 4.55
CA ALA A 234 -29.35 -5.32 4.52
C ALA A 234 -28.16 -5.89 3.74
N MET A 235 -27.89 -7.19 3.87
CA MET A 235 -26.90 -7.90 3.06
C MET A 235 -27.21 -7.78 1.57
N GLU A 236 -28.44 -8.09 1.14
CA GLU A 236 -28.84 -8.03 -0.27
C GLU A 236 -28.77 -6.61 -0.84
N ARG A 237 -29.19 -5.59 -0.05
CA ARG A 237 -29.04 -4.18 -0.43
C ARG A 237 -27.59 -3.77 -0.61
N ALA A 238 -26.69 -4.23 0.26
CA ALA A 238 -25.26 -3.95 0.16
C ALA A 238 -24.64 -4.62 -1.07
N LEU A 239 -25.01 -5.87 -1.38
CA LEU A 239 -24.59 -6.54 -2.62
C LEU A 239 -25.11 -5.83 -3.87
N GLU A 240 -26.37 -5.38 -3.87
CA GLU A 240 -26.91 -4.65 -5.02
C GLU A 240 -26.21 -3.31 -5.23
N ARG A 241 -25.90 -2.59 -4.16
CA ARG A 241 -25.07 -1.37 -4.24
C ARG A 241 -23.70 -1.64 -4.85
N GLY A 242 -23.04 -2.74 -4.47
CA GLY A 242 -21.78 -3.16 -5.08
C GLY A 242 -21.91 -3.44 -6.59
N ARG A 243 -22.98 -4.13 -6.99
CA ARG A 243 -23.30 -4.38 -8.42
C ARG A 243 -23.58 -3.10 -9.18
N ASP A 244 -24.30 -2.15 -8.59
CA ASP A 244 -24.59 -0.86 -9.20
C ASP A 244 -23.32 -0.05 -9.47
N ILE A 245 -22.39 -0.02 -8.51
CA ILE A 245 -21.08 0.62 -8.71
C ILE A 245 -20.31 -0.11 -9.81
N LEU A 246 -20.25 -1.44 -9.77
CA LEU A 246 -19.52 -2.24 -10.75
C LEU A 246 -20.03 -2.04 -12.18
N ARG A 247 -21.35 -1.91 -12.39
CA ARG A 247 -21.96 -1.62 -13.71
C ARG A 247 -21.54 -0.28 -14.30
N GLN A 248 -21.06 0.65 -13.47
CA GLN A 248 -20.62 1.99 -13.89
C GLN A 248 -19.11 2.06 -14.14
N LEU A 249 -18.34 1.04 -13.72
CA LEU A 249 -16.89 1.03 -13.93
C LEU A 249 -16.56 0.67 -15.37
N ASP A 250 -15.54 1.32 -15.91
CA ASP A 250 -14.91 0.91 -17.16
C ASP A 250 -14.23 -0.46 -17.00
N ASN A 251 -14.03 -1.17 -18.12
CA ASN A 251 -13.28 -2.42 -18.10
C ASN A 251 -11.83 -2.16 -17.66
N PRO A 252 -11.38 -2.73 -16.54
CA PRO A 252 -10.04 -2.48 -16.03
C PRO A 252 -8.97 -3.06 -16.94
N ALA A 253 -7.86 -2.32 -17.10
CA ALA A 253 -6.76 -2.68 -17.98
C ALA A 253 -5.87 -3.80 -17.41
N ASN A 254 -5.75 -3.90 -16.09
CA ASN A 254 -4.89 -4.88 -15.41
C ASN A 254 -5.64 -5.58 -14.26
N LEU A 255 -6.14 -6.78 -14.53
CA LEU A 255 -6.88 -7.58 -13.56
C LEU A 255 -5.99 -8.29 -12.54
N ASP A 256 -4.67 -8.32 -12.75
CA ASP A 256 -3.74 -8.96 -11.84
C ASP A 256 -3.49 -8.09 -10.59
N ASN A 257 -3.69 -6.77 -10.69
CA ASN A 257 -3.48 -5.84 -9.58
C ASN A 257 -4.52 -6.06 -8.48
N HIS A 258 -4.04 -6.29 -7.25
CA HIS A 258 -4.90 -6.51 -6.08
C HIS A 258 -5.91 -5.39 -5.81
N PHE A 259 -5.57 -4.13 -6.10
CA PHE A 259 -6.44 -2.96 -5.91
C PHE A 259 -7.38 -2.70 -7.10
N VAL A 260 -7.44 -3.63 -8.06
CA VAL A 260 -8.45 -3.63 -9.12
C VAL A 260 -9.59 -4.58 -8.72
N VAL A 261 -10.82 -4.19 -9.07
CA VAL A 261 -12.03 -4.95 -8.79
C VAL A 261 -12.79 -5.20 -10.09
N ASP A 262 -13.09 -6.47 -10.35
CA ASP A 262 -13.87 -6.94 -11.47
C ASP A 262 -15.07 -7.78 -10.99
N ALA A 263 -15.91 -8.20 -11.93
CA ALA A 263 -17.07 -9.02 -11.63
C ALA A 263 -16.69 -10.34 -10.95
N GLN A 264 -15.60 -10.98 -11.37
CA GLN A 264 -15.18 -12.25 -10.78
C GLN A 264 -14.69 -12.07 -9.33
N LYS A 265 -13.95 -10.99 -9.04
CA LYS A 265 -13.58 -10.63 -7.66
C LYS A 265 -14.82 -10.29 -6.84
N PHE A 266 -15.83 -9.65 -7.41
CA PHE A 266 -17.08 -9.39 -6.69
C PHE A 266 -17.87 -10.68 -6.37
N ASP A 267 -17.94 -11.62 -7.32
CA ASP A 267 -18.55 -12.94 -7.13
C ASP A 267 -17.92 -13.70 -5.95
N PHE A 268 -16.62 -13.53 -5.71
CA PHE A 268 -15.94 -14.09 -4.54
C PHE A 268 -16.50 -13.57 -3.21
N TYR A 269 -16.90 -12.30 -3.10
CA TYR A 269 -17.54 -11.80 -1.88
C TYR A 269 -19.01 -12.21 -1.78
N ALA A 270 -19.71 -12.26 -2.93
CA ALA A 270 -21.09 -12.75 -2.97
C ALA A 270 -21.20 -14.22 -2.54
N MET A 271 -20.22 -15.05 -2.95
CA MET A 271 -20.05 -16.43 -2.50
C MET A 271 -20.11 -16.55 -0.97
N ASP A 272 -19.29 -15.75 -0.27
CA ASP A 272 -19.21 -15.76 1.19
C ASP A 272 -20.54 -15.33 1.83
N CYS A 273 -21.19 -14.31 1.26
CA CYS A 273 -22.51 -13.86 1.73
C CYS A 273 -23.57 -14.97 1.58
N CYS A 274 -23.66 -15.61 0.40
CA CYS A 274 -24.57 -16.73 0.16
C CYS A 274 -24.32 -17.88 1.14
N ARG A 275 -23.05 -18.25 1.36
CA ARG A 275 -22.68 -19.31 2.31
C ARG A 275 -23.16 -18.98 3.72
N VAL A 276 -22.89 -17.79 4.22
CA VAL A 276 -23.28 -17.38 5.58
C VAL A 276 -24.80 -17.30 5.71
N ALA A 277 -25.49 -16.82 4.68
CA ALA A 277 -26.94 -16.70 4.68
C ALA A 277 -27.68 -18.06 4.59
N GLY A 278 -26.98 -19.16 4.30
CA GLY A 278 -27.57 -20.49 4.13
C GLY A 278 -28.03 -20.81 2.70
N ASP A 279 -27.65 -19.98 1.72
CA ASP A 279 -28.02 -20.16 0.33
C ASP A 279 -27.01 -21.09 -0.37
N ASP A 280 -27.10 -22.38 -0.06
CA ASP A 280 -26.06 -23.36 -0.41
C ASP A 280 -25.85 -23.52 -1.92
N ARG A 281 -26.93 -23.54 -2.73
CA ARG A 281 -26.83 -23.67 -4.20
C ARG A 281 -26.05 -22.52 -4.85
N PRO A 282 -26.40 -21.23 -4.65
CA PRO A 282 -25.60 -20.15 -5.20
C PRO A 282 -24.20 -20.09 -4.60
N ALA A 283 -24.04 -20.39 -3.30
CA ALA A 283 -22.70 -20.44 -2.68
C ALA A 283 -21.78 -21.46 -3.36
N GLU A 284 -22.30 -22.67 -3.64
CA GLU A 284 -21.55 -23.72 -4.35
C GLU A 284 -21.21 -23.29 -5.80
N ALA A 285 -22.19 -22.74 -6.52
CA ALA A 285 -21.98 -22.29 -7.90
C ALA A 285 -20.89 -21.21 -7.98
N TYR A 286 -20.95 -20.20 -7.10
CA TYR A 286 -19.92 -19.18 -6.99
C TYR A 286 -18.56 -19.77 -6.60
N ALA A 287 -18.50 -20.65 -5.60
CA ALA A 287 -17.24 -21.26 -5.19
C ALA A 287 -16.55 -22.02 -6.33
N ARG A 288 -17.31 -22.81 -7.11
CA ARG A 288 -16.77 -23.50 -8.29
C ARG A 288 -16.33 -22.52 -9.39
N GLN A 289 -17.02 -21.40 -9.56
CA GLN A 289 -16.61 -20.37 -10.52
C GLN A 289 -15.33 -19.65 -10.07
N VAL A 290 -15.23 -19.29 -8.79
CA VAL A 290 -14.02 -18.68 -8.20
C VAL A 290 -12.82 -19.60 -8.40
N ILE A 291 -12.94 -20.89 -8.06
CA ILE A 291 -11.86 -21.87 -8.23
C ILE A 291 -11.44 -22.00 -9.70
N ARG A 292 -12.41 -22.06 -10.62
CA ARG A 292 -12.12 -22.16 -12.06
C ARG A 292 -11.40 -20.92 -12.59
N GLY A 293 -11.87 -19.72 -12.26
CA GLY A 293 -11.23 -18.50 -12.77
C GLY A 293 -9.91 -18.15 -12.08
N ALA A 294 -9.71 -18.63 -10.85
CA ALA A 294 -8.44 -18.52 -10.12
C ALA A 294 -7.37 -19.53 -10.56
N THR A 295 -7.70 -20.47 -11.44
CA THR A 295 -6.80 -21.53 -11.91
C THR A 295 -6.52 -21.38 -13.41
N GLY A 296 -5.25 -21.49 -13.81
CA GLY A 296 -4.81 -21.51 -15.20
C GLY A 296 -5.19 -22.80 -15.92
N LEU A 297 -5.14 -22.79 -17.25
CA LEU A 297 -5.39 -23.99 -18.06
C LEU A 297 -4.35 -25.10 -17.81
N ASP A 298 -3.17 -24.72 -17.34
CA ASP A 298 -2.07 -25.58 -16.91
C ASP A 298 -2.23 -26.12 -15.48
N GLY A 299 -3.31 -25.74 -14.78
CA GLY A 299 -3.57 -26.10 -13.39
C GLY A 299 -2.90 -25.17 -12.36
N THR A 300 -2.17 -24.14 -12.79
CA THR A 300 -1.51 -23.20 -11.88
C THR A 300 -2.54 -22.32 -11.17
N VAL A 301 -2.53 -22.32 -9.83
CA VAL A 301 -3.42 -21.47 -9.03
C VAL A 301 -2.86 -20.04 -8.96
N ARG A 302 -3.52 -19.10 -9.62
CA ARG A 302 -3.16 -17.66 -9.67
C ARG A 302 -3.57 -16.89 -8.42
N GLN A 303 -4.67 -17.29 -7.78
CA GLN A 303 -5.22 -16.61 -6.59
C GLN A 303 -5.45 -17.59 -5.42
N PRO A 304 -4.38 -18.16 -4.83
CA PRO A 304 -4.46 -19.20 -3.80
C PRO A 304 -5.41 -18.89 -2.64
N MET A 305 -5.40 -17.66 -2.12
CA MET A 305 -6.24 -17.29 -0.98
C MET A 305 -7.74 -17.35 -1.29
N ARG A 306 -8.15 -16.92 -2.50
CA ARG A 306 -9.55 -17.00 -2.93
C ARG A 306 -9.98 -18.46 -3.12
N VAL A 307 -9.07 -19.31 -3.63
CA VAL A 307 -9.32 -20.75 -3.76
C VAL A 307 -9.52 -21.40 -2.40
N SER A 308 -8.68 -21.10 -1.40
CA SER A 308 -8.85 -21.62 -0.03
C SER A 308 -10.20 -21.25 0.59
N GLU A 309 -10.63 -19.99 0.47
CA GLU A 309 -11.95 -19.56 0.98
C GLU A 309 -13.12 -20.17 0.19
N ALA A 310 -12.97 -20.39 -1.11
CA ALA A 310 -13.96 -21.10 -1.92
C ALA A 310 -14.05 -22.59 -1.55
N GLN A 311 -12.93 -23.24 -1.25
CA GLN A 311 -12.90 -24.62 -0.76
C GLN A 311 -13.56 -24.75 0.62
N LEU A 312 -13.31 -23.80 1.53
CA LEU A 312 -14.05 -23.75 2.81
C LEU A 312 -15.55 -23.49 2.60
N THR A 313 -15.92 -22.79 1.53
CA THR A 313 -17.33 -22.64 1.15
C THR A 313 -17.96 -23.96 0.73
N LEU A 314 -17.29 -24.70 -0.15
CA LEU A 314 -17.72 -26.05 -0.53
C LEU A 314 -17.78 -26.99 0.67
N ALA A 315 -16.83 -26.89 1.60
CA ALA A 315 -16.84 -27.66 2.83
C ALA A 315 -18.13 -27.40 3.64
N VAL A 316 -18.47 -26.14 3.90
CA VAL A 316 -19.69 -25.77 4.64
C VAL A 316 -20.96 -26.29 3.95
N VAL A 317 -21.04 -26.16 2.62
CA VAL A 317 -22.16 -26.70 1.83
C VAL A 317 -22.25 -28.22 1.99
N ALA A 318 -21.13 -28.94 1.90
CA ALA A 318 -21.11 -30.40 2.06
C ALA A 318 -21.51 -30.85 3.49
N VAL A 319 -21.10 -30.11 4.53
CA VAL A 319 -21.58 -30.37 5.91
C VAL A 319 -23.12 -30.28 5.98
N ARG A 320 -23.71 -29.27 5.32
CA ARG A 320 -25.16 -29.05 5.27
C ARG A 320 -25.89 -30.12 4.47
N ASP A 321 -25.27 -30.61 3.39
CA ASP A 321 -25.81 -31.69 2.54
C ASP A 321 -25.57 -33.10 3.10
N ARG A 322 -25.02 -33.20 4.31
CA ARG A 322 -24.73 -34.46 5.00
C ARG A 322 -23.63 -35.32 4.41
N ASP A 323 -22.71 -34.70 3.68
CA ASP A 323 -21.48 -35.33 3.20
C ASP A 323 -20.26 -34.79 4.00
N LEU A 324 -20.06 -35.35 5.19
CA LEU A 324 -18.93 -34.95 6.04
C LEU A 324 -17.57 -35.37 5.45
N GLU A 325 -17.53 -36.42 4.63
CA GLU A 325 -16.29 -36.87 3.99
C GLU A 325 -15.81 -35.82 2.99
N LEU A 326 -16.69 -35.44 2.05
CA LEU A 326 -16.41 -34.36 1.11
C LEU A 326 -16.11 -33.04 1.84
N ALA A 327 -16.84 -32.75 2.92
CA ALA A 327 -16.62 -31.53 3.68
C ALA A 327 -15.20 -31.44 4.25
N VAL A 328 -14.70 -32.53 4.83
CA VAL A 328 -13.33 -32.57 5.37
C VAL A 328 -12.31 -32.53 4.25
N ASP A 329 -12.53 -33.24 3.15
CA ASP A 329 -11.61 -33.22 2.00
C ASP A 329 -11.45 -31.81 1.42
N GLU A 330 -12.55 -31.10 1.18
CA GLU A 330 -12.48 -29.71 0.68
C GLU A 330 -11.81 -28.78 1.71
N ALA A 331 -12.10 -28.98 3.00
CA ALA A 331 -11.48 -28.17 4.05
C ALA A 331 -9.97 -28.44 4.19
N MET A 332 -9.51 -29.67 3.95
CA MET A 332 -8.08 -29.99 3.93
C MET A 332 -7.38 -29.35 2.74
N ARG A 333 -7.99 -29.39 1.54
CA ARG A 333 -7.45 -28.70 0.36
C ARG A 333 -7.28 -27.19 0.60
N ALA A 334 -8.22 -26.59 1.32
CA ALA A 334 -8.12 -25.17 1.70
C ALA A 334 -6.86 -24.83 2.51
N PHE A 335 -6.31 -25.81 3.24
CA PHE A 335 -5.12 -25.66 4.07
C PHE A 335 -3.81 -26.04 3.38
N GLU A 336 -3.83 -26.53 2.13
CA GLU A 336 -2.61 -26.97 1.42
C GLU A 336 -1.77 -25.80 0.89
N GLY A 337 -2.41 -24.71 0.45
CA GLY A 337 -1.73 -23.58 -0.20
C GLY A 337 -0.71 -22.91 0.72
N LYS A 338 0.47 -22.52 0.21
CA LYS A 338 1.49 -21.81 1.03
C LYS A 338 1.14 -20.34 1.26
N ARG A 339 0.63 -19.67 0.22
CA ARG A 339 0.19 -18.28 0.29
C ARG A 339 -1.20 -18.20 0.95
N ARG A 340 -1.27 -17.53 2.10
CA ARG A 340 -2.48 -17.43 2.94
C ARG A 340 -2.65 -16.02 3.48
N SER A 341 -3.90 -15.64 3.76
CA SER A 341 -4.24 -14.57 4.68
C SER A 341 -4.62 -15.23 6.01
N LEU A 342 -3.68 -15.29 6.96
CA LEU A 342 -3.87 -16.12 8.16
C LEU A 342 -5.11 -15.72 8.98
N PRO A 343 -5.36 -14.42 9.28
CA PRO A 343 -6.57 -14.04 10.01
C PRO A 343 -7.86 -14.39 9.27
N SER A 344 -7.92 -14.15 7.95
CA SER A 344 -9.10 -14.44 7.14
C SER A 344 -9.36 -15.95 7.05
N LEU A 345 -8.31 -16.73 6.78
CA LEU A 345 -8.40 -18.19 6.67
C LEU A 345 -8.86 -18.82 7.99
N LEU A 346 -8.24 -18.44 9.12
CA LEU A 346 -8.63 -18.93 10.45
C LEU A 346 -10.06 -18.56 10.81
N TRP A 347 -10.49 -17.36 10.43
CA TRP A 347 -11.84 -16.89 10.70
C TRP A 347 -12.88 -17.75 9.94
N ILE A 348 -12.74 -17.89 8.62
CA ILE A 348 -13.65 -18.69 7.78
C ILE A 348 -13.62 -20.17 8.17
N ALA A 349 -12.42 -20.72 8.42
CA ALA A 349 -12.26 -22.10 8.89
C ALA A 349 -12.92 -22.32 10.25
N GLY A 350 -12.85 -21.33 11.14
CA GLY A 350 -13.58 -21.34 12.40
C GLY A 350 -15.11 -21.36 12.23
N GLU A 351 -15.65 -20.78 11.16
CA GLU A 351 -17.07 -20.89 10.83
C GLU A 351 -17.43 -22.30 10.34
N ALA A 352 -16.60 -22.88 9.47
CA ALA A 352 -16.77 -24.27 9.03
C ALA A 352 -16.66 -25.27 10.20
N ALA A 353 -15.75 -25.03 11.15
CA ALA A 353 -15.63 -25.81 12.38
C ALA A 353 -16.94 -25.82 13.18
N ARG A 354 -17.59 -24.66 13.32
CA ARG A 354 -18.87 -24.56 14.04
C ARG A 354 -19.96 -25.39 13.36
N GLU A 355 -20.06 -25.33 12.04
CA GLU A 355 -21.03 -26.14 11.27
C GLU A 355 -20.77 -27.64 11.45
N MET A 356 -19.50 -28.08 11.42
CA MET A 356 -19.14 -29.49 11.66
C MET A 356 -19.42 -29.93 13.09
N ILE A 357 -19.11 -29.11 14.10
CA ILE A 357 -19.39 -29.41 15.51
C ILE A 357 -20.90 -29.51 15.75
N GLU A 358 -21.69 -28.61 15.18
CA GLU A 358 -23.14 -28.57 15.39
C GLU A 358 -23.83 -29.81 14.79
N ARG A 359 -23.41 -30.26 13.60
CA ARG A 359 -24.05 -31.40 12.91
C ARG A 359 -23.40 -32.76 13.20
N TYR A 360 -22.09 -32.79 13.47
CA TYR A 360 -21.30 -34.01 13.63
C TYR A 360 -20.36 -33.97 14.86
N PRO A 361 -20.87 -33.69 16.08
CA PRO A 361 -20.02 -33.43 17.25
C PRO A 361 -19.13 -34.60 17.69
N SER A 362 -19.55 -35.83 17.39
CA SER A 362 -18.85 -37.06 17.82
C SER A 362 -18.13 -37.80 16.70
N ASP A 363 -18.23 -37.32 15.45
CA ASP A 363 -17.56 -37.97 14.32
C ASP A 363 -16.03 -37.73 14.40
N PRO A 364 -15.20 -38.77 14.24
CA PRO A 364 -13.75 -38.63 14.25
C PRO A 364 -13.22 -37.62 13.23
N ARG A 365 -13.87 -37.49 12.06
CA ARG A 365 -13.46 -36.57 10.99
C ARG A 365 -13.57 -35.11 11.43
N THR A 366 -14.60 -34.77 12.23
CA THR A 366 -14.72 -33.45 12.86
C THR A 366 -13.52 -33.16 13.76
N ARG A 367 -13.04 -34.15 14.53
CA ARG A 367 -11.86 -33.97 15.40
C ARG A 367 -10.59 -33.75 14.57
N THR A 368 -10.41 -34.51 13.50
CA THR A 368 -9.30 -34.33 12.56
C THR A 368 -9.27 -32.91 11.99
N TYR A 369 -10.42 -32.38 11.58
CA TYR A 369 -10.52 -30.99 11.13
C TYR A 369 -10.09 -29.98 12.20
N LEU A 370 -10.60 -30.15 13.43
CA LEU A 370 -10.25 -29.26 14.55
C LEU A 370 -8.77 -29.33 14.93
N GLU A 371 -8.14 -30.49 14.84
CA GLU A 371 -6.70 -30.65 15.06
C GLU A 371 -5.89 -29.89 14.00
N GLN A 372 -6.26 -30.00 12.72
CA GLN A 372 -5.60 -29.25 11.65
C GLN A 372 -5.79 -27.73 11.79
N LEU A 373 -7.00 -27.29 12.16
CA LEU A 373 -7.27 -25.88 12.43
C LEU A 373 -6.42 -25.35 13.62
N ARG A 374 -6.20 -26.16 14.65
CA ARG A 374 -5.29 -25.80 15.76
C ARG A 374 -3.85 -25.67 15.28
N VAL A 375 -3.36 -26.61 14.48
CA VAL A 375 -2.01 -26.53 13.89
C VAL A 375 -1.85 -25.26 13.06
N LEU A 376 -2.84 -24.93 12.23
CA LEU A 376 -2.87 -23.69 11.45
C LEU A 376 -2.87 -22.43 12.33
N SER A 377 -3.53 -22.44 13.49
CA SER A 377 -3.54 -21.29 14.40
C SER A 377 -2.20 -21.02 15.11
N MET A 378 -1.28 -21.99 15.06
CA MET A 378 0.05 -21.90 15.68
C MET A 378 1.16 -21.58 14.68
N SER A 379 0.88 -21.60 13.37
CA SER A 379 1.78 -21.17 12.30
C SER A 379 1.73 -19.66 12.12
#